data_AF-A0A420VS58-F1
#
_entry.id   AF-A0A420VS58-F1
#
_cell.length_a   1.000
_cell.length_b   1.000
_cell.length_c   1.000
_cell.angle_alpha   90.00
_cell.angle_beta   90.00
_cell.angle_gamma   90.00
#
_symmetry.space_group_name_H-M   'P 1'
#
loop_
_entity.id
_entity.type
_entity.pdbx_description
1 polymer ?
#
loop_
_entity_poly.entity_id
_entity_poly.type
_entity_poly.pdbx_seq_one_letter_code
_entity_poly.pdbx_strand_id
1 'polypeptide(L)'
;MKMLRSMLFSALLITLTISCSSPENTNNNAALSAVTQKQFGYEKGQQVPQDMVCMVNDEFMGKKQLAVPLDGKIYYGCCENCKERIPKDETVRYAIDPHTGSKVDKAKAYIVLIGNEGQVAYFEHQDNYKLFLKQNRAL
;
A
#
# COMPACT_ATOMS: atom_id res chain seq x y z
N MET A 1 -48.32 -18.95 6.21
CA MET A 1 -49.35 -19.07 7.25
C MET A 1 -48.72 -19.63 8.51
N LYS A 2 -49.02 -19.00 9.66
CA LYS A 2 -48.73 -19.44 11.03
C LYS A 2 -47.22 -19.39 11.37
N MET A 3 -46.78 -18.71 12.44
CA MET A 3 -47.42 -18.63 13.74
C MET A 3 -47.32 -17.24 14.36
N LEU A 4 -48.50 -16.73 14.71
CA LEU A 4 -48.69 -15.74 15.76
C LEU A 4 -48.48 -16.44 17.11
N ARG A 5 -47.59 -15.93 17.95
CA ARG A 5 -47.70 -16.06 19.40
C ARG A 5 -47.43 -14.71 20.05
N SER A 6 -48.53 -14.06 20.38
CA SER A 6 -48.61 -12.95 21.32
C SER A 6 -48.03 -13.39 22.67
N MET A 7 -47.12 -12.59 23.24
CA MET A 7 -46.97 -12.47 24.68
C MET A 7 -46.76 -10.99 25.03
N LEU A 8 -47.76 -10.46 25.74
CA LEU A 8 -47.76 -9.17 26.41
C LEU A 8 -46.66 -9.14 27.46
N PHE A 9 -45.76 -8.16 27.39
CA PHE A 9 -44.92 -7.78 28.52
C PHE A 9 -45.03 -6.27 28.76
N SER A 10 -45.90 -5.97 29.73
CA SER A 10 -45.86 -4.90 30.72
C SER A 10 -44.91 -3.73 30.45
N ALA A 11 -45.50 -2.55 30.29
CA ALA A 11 -44.82 -1.30 30.60
C ALA A 11 -44.33 -1.34 32.05
N LEU A 12 -43.04 -1.08 32.26
CA LEU A 12 -42.53 -0.57 33.52
C LEU A 12 -41.44 0.46 33.23
N LEU A 13 -41.87 1.71 33.24
CA LEU A 13 -41.03 2.89 33.20
C LEU A 13 -40.47 3.11 34.60
N ILE A 14 -39.17 2.90 34.81
CA ILE A 14 -38.46 3.40 35.98
C ILE A 14 -37.19 4.09 35.50
N THR A 15 -37.31 5.40 35.33
CA THR A 15 -36.18 6.34 35.28
C THR A 15 -35.71 6.57 36.71
N LEU A 16 -34.47 6.16 37.02
CA LEU A 16 -33.74 6.62 38.19
C LEU A 16 -32.33 7.04 37.73
N THR A 17 -32.20 8.34 37.50
CA THR A 17 -30.91 9.03 37.40
C THR A 17 -30.30 9.12 38.80
N ILE A 18 -29.17 8.44 39.01
CA ILE A 18 -28.28 8.75 40.13
C ILE A 18 -26.93 9.16 39.53
N SER A 19 -26.65 10.44 39.76
CA SER A 19 -25.44 11.18 39.46
C SER A 19 -24.36 10.92 40.52
N CYS A 20 -23.12 11.27 40.15
CA CYS A 20 -21.88 11.40 40.95
C CYS A 20 -21.04 10.14 41.14
N SER A 21 -19.71 10.16 41.02
CA SER A 21 -18.74 11.12 40.47
C SER A 21 -17.40 10.37 40.48
N SER A 22 -16.84 10.03 39.32
CA SER A 22 -15.49 9.48 39.23
C SER A 22 -14.50 10.61 38.97
N PRO A 23 -13.31 10.59 39.59
CA PRO A 23 -12.34 11.67 39.44
C PRO A 23 -11.86 11.74 37.98
N GLU A 24 -12.09 12.91 37.41
CA GLU A 24 -11.56 13.36 36.13
C GLU A 24 -10.03 13.48 36.27
N ASN A 25 -9.30 12.49 35.76
CA ASN A 25 -7.89 12.67 35.44
C ASN A 25 -7.79 13.00 33.96
N THR A 26 -7.81 14.29 33.68
CA THR A 26 -7.60 14.89 32.37
C THR A 26 -6.19 14.53 31.90
N ASN A 27 -6.08 13.52 31.05
CA ASN A 27 -4.93 13.35 30.18
C ASN A 27 -5.46 13.03 28.78
N ASN A 28 -5.73 14.11 28.05
CA ASN A 28 -5.96 14.08 26.61
C ASN A 28 -4.74 13.45 25.96
N ASN A 29 -4.83 12.17 25.61
CA ASN A 29 -4.09 11.55 24.52
C ASN A 29 -4.92 10.35 24.04
N ALA A 30 -6.06 10.64 23.42
CA ALA A 30 -6.51 9.80 22.31
C ALA A 30 -5.48 10.00 21.19
N ALA A 31 -4.32 9.35 21.34
CA ALA A 31 -3.42 9.09 20.23
C ALA A 31 -4.14 8.07 19.34
N LEU A 32 -5.10 8.58 18.55
CA LEU A 32 -5.34 8.04 17.23
C LEU A 32 -3.96 7.94 16.60
N SER A 33 -3.48 6.70 16.43
CA SER A 33 -2.19 6.41 15.84
C SER A 33 -2.00 7.30 14.62
N ALA A 34 -1.18 8.35 14.77
CA ALA A 34 -0.71 9.11 13.63
C ALA A 34 0.06 8.09 12.81
N VAL A 35 -0.56 7.60 11.74
CA VAL A 35 0.12 6.84 10.70
C VAL A 35 1.27 7.73 10.27
N THR A 36 2.48 7.43 10.72
CA THR A 36 3.69 8.11 10.30
C THR A 36 3.87 7.79 8.82
N GLN A 37 3.25 8.59 7.97
CA GLN A 37 3.41 8.52 6.52
C GLN A 37 4.91 8.65 6.24
N LYS A 38 5.49 7.65 5.59
CA LYS A 38 6.90 7.62 5.24
C LYS A 38 7.12 8.68 4.16
N GLN A 39 7.58 9.88 4.55
CA GLN A 39 7.71 11.00 3.63
C GLN A 39 9.04 10.87 2.87
N PHE A 40 8.91 10.52 1.60
CA PHE A 40 10.01 10.10 0.74
C PHE A 40 10.66 11.23 -0.07
N GLY A 41 10.08 12.43 -0.07
CA GLY A 41 10.43 13.48 -1.03
C GLY A 41 9.96 13.21 -2.45
N TYR A 42 9.07 12.23 -2.63
CA TYR A 42 8.39 11.88 -3.88
C TYR A 42 6.88 11.94 -3.69
N GLU A 43 6.18 12.38 -4.73
CA GLU A 43 4.72 12.44 -4.80
C GLU A 43 4.16 11.29 -5.61
N LYS A 44 2.91 10.89 -5.31
CA LYS A 44 2.18 9.91 -6.10
C LYS A 44 2.12 10.35 -7.57
N GLY A 45 2.39 9.44 -8.48
CA GLY A 45 2.46 9.66 -9.92
C GLY A 45 3.85 10.03 -10.43
N GLN A 46 4.82 10.29 -9.55
CA GLN A 46 6.19 10.54 -9.98
C GLN A 46 6.93 9.24 -10.31
N GLN A 47 7.82 9.32 -11.29
CA GLN A 47 8.80 8.27 -11.55
C GLN A 47 9.79 8.21 -10.39
N VAL A 48 10.14 7.01 -9.96
CA VAL A 48 11.16 6.77 -8.93
C VAL A 48 12.39 6.06 -9.48
N PRO A 49 13.59 6.29 -8.92
CA PRO A 49 14.79 5.56 -9.31
C PRO A 49 14.69 4.07 -9.00
N GLN A 50 15.11 3.22 -9.95
CA GLN A 50 15.12 1.76 -9.80
C GLN A 50 15.97 1.28 -8.60
N ASP A 51 17.08 1.94 -8.31
CA ASP A 51 18.00 1.57 -7.23
C ASP A 51 17.45 1.92 -5.85
N MET A 52 16.28 2.57 -5.79
CA MET A 52 15.56 2.88 -4.57
C MET A 52 14.31 2.02 -4.35
N VAL A 53 14.05 1.04 -5.23
CA VAL A 53 12.87 0.18 -5.17
C VAL A 53 13.27 -1.22 -4.75
N CYS A 54 12.50 -1.81 -3.84
CA CYS A 54 12.55 -3.25 -3.60
C CYS A 54 11.65 -3.94 -4.62
N MET A 55 12.25 -4.58 -5.62
CA MET A 55 11.52 -5.28 -6.68
C MET A 55 10.80 -6.55 -6.20
N VAL A 56 11.17 -7.03 -5.01
CA VAL A 56 10.53 -8.19 -4.37
C VAL A 56 9.23 -7.82 -3.68
N ASN A 57 9.16 -6.61 -3.11
CA ASN A 57 8.01 -6.14 -2.33
C ASN A 57 7.17 -5.10 -3.07
N ASP A 58 7.59 -4.66 -4.26
CA ASP A 58 6.93 -3.62 -5.04
C ASP A 58 6.77 -2.31 -4.26
N GLU A 59 7.85 -1.93 -3.57
CA GLU A 59 7.88 -0.78 -2.67
C GLU A 59 9.09 0.12 -2.95
N PHE A 60 8.85 1.42 -3.02
CA PHE A 60 9.83 2.47 -2.96
C PHE A 60 10.35 2.64 -1.54
N MET A 61 11.66 2.52 -1.38
CA MET A 61 12.31 2.44 -0.08
C MET A 61 12.91 3.76 0.38
N GLY A 62 13.04 4.76 -0.51
CA GLY A 62 13.59 6.08 -0.18
C GLY A 62 15.10 6.14 0.03
N LYS A 63 15.82 5.06 -0.26
CA LYS A 63 17.29 4.95 -0.13
C LYS A 63 17.81 3.93 -1.12
N LYS A 64 19.13 3.84 -1.33
CA LYS A 64 19.72 2.82 -2.20
C LYS A 64 19.51 1.40 -1.65
N GLN A 65 19.17 0.47 -2.54
CA GLN A 65 18.91 -0.93 -2.27
C GLN A 65 20.09 -1.82 -2.69
N LEU A 66 20.04 -3.10 -2.31
CA LEU A 66 21.07 -4.07 -2.67
C LEU A 66 20.92 -4.45 -4.15
N ALA A 67 21.97 -4.18 -4.94
CA ALA A 67 22.02 -4.56 -6.34
C ALA A 67 22.26 -6.07 -6.51
N VAL A 68 21.53 -6.68 -7.45
CA VAL A 68 21.62 -8.10 -7.78
C VAL A 68 21.79 -8.24 -9.30
N PRO A 69 23.02 -8.41 -9.79
CA PRO A 69 23.29 -8.71 -11.19
C PRO A 69 22.75 -10.10 -11.56
N LEU A 70 22.00 -10.19 -12.65
CA LEU A 70 21.47 -11.44 -13.21
C LEU A 70 21.26 -11.27 -14.71
N ASP A 71 21.80 -12.17 -15.52
CA ASP A 71 21.63 -12.20 -16.99
C ASP A 71 21.90 -10.84 -17.68
N GLY A 72 22.95 -10.14 -17.23
CA GLY A 72 23.34 -8.82 -17.77
C GLY A 72 22.43 -7.66 -17.35
N LYS A 73 21.48 -7.88 -16.44
CA LYS A 73 20.59 -6.87 -15.85
C LYS A 73 20.89 -6.70 -14.37
N ILE A 74 20.38 -5.62 -13.77
CA ILE A 74 20.50 -5.37 -12.33
C ILE A 74 19.10 -5.23 -11.73
N TYR A 75 18.84 -6.04 -10.71
CA TYR A 75 17.63 -5.99 -9.90
C TYR A 75 17.96 -5.46 -8.50
N TYR A 76 16.96 -5.04 -7.75
CA TYR A 76 17.16 -4.42 -6.44
C TYR A 76 16.26 -5.02 -5.35
N GLY A 77 16.85 -5.34 -4.19
CA GLY A 77 16.16 -5.88 -3.03
C GLY A 77 16.53 -5.14 -1.74
N CYS A 78 15.59 -5.05 -0.78
CA CYS A 78 15.80 -4.26 0.44
C CYS A 78 16.53 -4.95 1.59
N CYS A 79 16.75 -6.26 1.49
CA CYS A 79 17.47 -7.06 2.48
C CYS A 79 18.07 -8.30 1.83
N GLU A 80 18.90 -9.05 2.58
CA GLU A 80 19.54 -10.28 2.07
C GLU A 80 18.52 -11.30 1.58
N ASN A 81 17.38 -11.48 2.27
CA ASN A 81 16.33 -12.38 1.81
C ASN A 81 15.78 -11.97 0.42
N CYS A 82 15.63 -10.68 0.16
CA CYS A 82 15.20 -10.20 -1.16
C CYS A 82 16.27 -10.48 -2.22
N LYS A 83 17.54 -10.24 -1.88
CA LYS A 83 18.67 -10.53 -2.75
C LYS A 83 18.80 -12.02 -3.08
N GLU A 84 18.54 -12.90 -2.13
CA GLU A 84 18.52 -14.34 -2.36
C GLU A 84 17.35 -14.83 -3.20
N ARG A 85 16.18 -14.17 -3.08
CA ARG A 85 14.98 -14.52 -3.86
C ARG A 85 15.12 -14.14 -5.32
N ILE A 86 15.66 -12.96 -5.62
CA ILE A 86 15.77 -12.43 -6.99
C ILE A 86 16.31 -13.45 -8.01
N PRO A 87 17.41 -14.19 -7.79
CA PRO A 87 17.89 -15.17 -8.76
C PRO A 87 17.05 -16.46 -8.82
N LYS A 88 16.37 -16.83 -7.73
CA LYS A 88 15.66 -18.11 -7.58
C LYS A 88 14.19 -18.06 -8.00
N ASP A 89 13.56 -16.90 -7.83
CA ASP A 89 12.14 -16.70 -8.04
C ASP A 89 11.94 -15.75 -9.22
N GLU A 90 11.47 -16.27 -10.35
CA GLU A 90 11.21 -15.44 -11.52
C GLU A 90 10.10 -14.42 -11.26
N THR A 91 9.13 -14.74 -10.40
CA THR A 91 7.94 -13.91 -10.19
C THR A 91 8.28 -12.55 -9.62
N VAL A 92 9.38 -12.43 -8.86
CA VAL A 92 9.83 -11.15 -8.31
C VAL A 92 10.57 -10.26 -9.32
N ARG A 93 10.93 -10.81 -10.48
CA ARG A 93 11.63 -10.07 -11.56
C ARG A 93 10.68 -9.45 -12.57
N TYR A 94 9.41 -9.86 -12.57
CA TYR A 94 8.42 -9.42 -13.55
C TYR A 94 7.18 -8.80 -12.89
N ALA A 95 6.56 -7.87 -13.62
CA ALA A 95 5.30 -7.24 -13.29
C ALA A 95 4.37 -7.24 -14.51
N ILE A 96 3.17 -6.70 -14.34
CA ILE A 96 2.22 -6.47 -15.43
C ILE A 96 2.10 -4.97 -15.64
N ASP A 97 2.25 -4.52 -16.89
CA ASP A 97 2.00 -3.14 -17.28
C ASP A 97 0.52 -2.78 -17.06
N PRO A 98 0.18 -1.81 -16.21
CA PRO A 98 -1.22 -1.45 -15.94
C PRO A 98 -2.00 -0.91 -17.14
N HIS A 99 -1.31 -0.41 -18.17
CA HIS A 99 -1.96 0.06 -19.41
C HIS A 99 -2.22 -1.08 -20.38
N THR A 100 -1.20 -1.90 -20.66
CA THR A 100 -1.25 -2.88 -21.77
C THR A 100 -1.56 -4.30 -21.32
N GLY A 101 -1.41 -4.62 -20.04
CA GLY A 101 -1.49 -5.99 -19.52
C GLY A 101 -0.28 -6.87 -19.87
N SER A 102 0.77 -6.31 -20.48
CA SER A 102 1.95 -7.05 -20.91
C SER A 102 2.89 -7.36 -19.75
N LYS A 103 3.63 -8.47 -19.84
CA LYS A 103 4.69 -8.83 -18.88
C LYS A 103 5.88 -7.87 -19.02
N VAL A 104 6.24 -7.20 -17.93
CA VAL A 104 7.35 -6.22 -17.86
C VAL A 104 8.48 -6.77 -17.01
N ASP A 105 9.71 -6.71 -17.52
CA ASP A 105 10.92 -6.96 -16.74
C ASP A 105 11.22 -5.76 -15.85
N LYS A 106 11.20 -5.95 -14.52
CA LYS A 106 11.35 -4.85 -13.55
C LYS A 106 12.70 -4.14 -13.67
N ALA A 107 13.75 -4.80 -14.16
CA ALA A 107 15.06 -4.17 -14.37
C ALA A 107 15.10 -3.17 -15.54
N LYS A 108 14.05 -3.13 -16.37
CA LYS A 108 13.93 -2.19 -17.51
C LYS A 108 12.70 -1.28 -17.42
N ALA A 109 11.91 -1.43 -16.36
CA ALA A 109 10.62 -0.78 -16.23
C ALA A 109 10.73 0.73 -15.98
N TYR A 110 9.71 1.45 -16.43
CA TYR A 110 9.38 2.78 -15.94
C TYR A 110 8.55 2.64 -14.64
N ILE A 111 9.17 2.94 -13.49
CA ILE A 111 8.60 2.67 -12.16
C ILE A 111 7.97 3.95 -11.60
N VAL A 112 6.70 3.88 -11.18
CA VAL A 112 5.92 5.02 -10.69
C VAL A 112 5.45 4.76 -9.25
N LEU A 113 5.61 5.76 -8.38
CA LEU A 113 5.02 5.73 -7.04
C LEU A 113 3.50 5.88 -7.13
N ILE A 114 2.74 4.91 -6.64
CA ILE A 114 1.27 4.89 -6.73
C ILE A 114 0.55 4.97 -5.38
N GLY A 115 1.25 4.75 -4.27
CA GLY A 115 0.66 4.76 -2.94
C GLY A 115 1.48 5.55 -1.93
N ASN A 116 0.80 5.96 -0.85
CA ASN A 116 1.36 6.82 0.19
C ASN A 116 2.39 6.12 1.08
N GLU A 117 2.45 4.79 1.04
CA GLU A 117 3.37 3.98 1.85
C GLU A 117 4.52 3.41 0.99
N GLY A 118 4.68 3.90 -0.24
CA GLY A 118 5.76 3.49 -1.12
C GLY A 118 5.35 2.49 -2.20
N GLN A 119 4.09 2.08 -2.31
CA GLN A 119 3.68 1.13 -3.35
C GLN A 119 4.04 1.67 -4.75
N VAL A 120 4.63 0.82 -5.61
CA VAL A 120 4.98 1.19 -6.98
C VAL A 120 4.23 0.38 -8.04
N ALA A 121 4.07 0.98 -9.22
CA ALA A 121 3.64 0.29 -10.44
C ALA A 121 4.77 0.28 -11.47
N TYR A 122 4.77 -0.71 -12.35
CA TYR A 122 5.78 -0.91 -13.38
C TYR A 122 5.13 -0.81 -14.76
N PHE A 123 5.62 0.13 -15.57
CA PHE A 123 5.24 0.27 -16.96
C PHE A 123 6.40 -0.18 -17.84
N GLU A 124 6.11 -0.71 -19.02
CA GLU A 124 7.13 -1.05 -20.01
C GLU A 124 7.90 0.22 -20.39
N HIS A 125 7.18 1.32 -20.65
CA HIS A 125 7.72 2.61 -21.04
C HIS A 125 6.91 3.77 -20.43
N GLN A 126 7.50 4.97 -20.41
CA GLN A 126 6.82 6.19 -19.93
C GLN A 126 5.52 6.49 -20.67
N ASP A 127 5.43 6.17 -21.97
CA ASP A 127 4.24 6.46 -22.76
C ASP A 127 3.04 5.60 -22.34
N ASN A 128 3.27 4.35 -21.90
CA ASN A 128 2.21 3.52 -21.32
C ASN A 128 1.66 4.16 -20.05
N TYR A 129 2.52 4.74 -19.20
CA TYR A 129 2.08 5.50 -18.03
C TYR A 129 1.23 6.74 -18.43
N LYS A 130 1.67 7.50 -19.43
CA LYS A 130 0.90 8.67 -19.93
C LYS A 130 -0.48 8.24 -20.47
N LEU A 131 -0.56 7.13 -21.18
CA LEU A 131 -1.81 6.58 -21.70
C LEU A 131 -2.69 6.06 -20.57
N PHE A 132 -2.12 5.36 -19.59
CA PHE A 132 -2.80 4.95 -18.37
C PHE A 132 -3.46 6.13 -17.66
N LEU A 133 -2.75 7.25 -17.46
CA LEU A 133 -3.34 8.46 -16.85
C LEU A 133 -4.49 9.04 -17.67
N LYS A 134 -4.40 9.03 -19.01
CA LYS A 134 -5.48 9.53 -19.88
C LYS A 134 -6.72 8.64 -19.81
N GLN A 135 -6.53 7.33 -19.75
CA GLN A 135 -7.60 6.34 -19.65
C GLN A 135 -8.26 6.36 -18.26
N ASN A 136 -7.49 6.65 -17.21
CA ASN A 136 -7.93 6.60 -15.82
C ASN A 136 -7.99 8.01 -15.18
N ARG A 137 -8.47 9.03 -15.90
CA ARG A 137 -8.64 10.39 -15.36
C ARG A 137 -9.67 10.44 -14.21
N ALA A 138 -9.27 9.99 -13.03
CA ALA A 138 -9.90 10.15 -11.71
C ALA A 138 -8.97 9.63 -10.58
N LEU A 139 -7.67 9.92 -10.62
CA LEU A 139 -6.76 9.71 -9.49
C LEU A 139 -6.30 11.03 -8.88
#